data_AF-A0A1V5D2K0-F1
#
_entry.id   AF-A0A1V5D2K0-F1
#
_cell.length_a   1.000
_cell.length_b   1.000
_cell.length_c   1.000
_cell.angle_alpha   90.00
_cell.angle_beta   90.00
_cell.angle_gamma   90.00
#
_symmetry.space_group_name_H-M   'P 1'
#
loop_
_entity.id
_entity.type
_entity.pdbx_description
1 polymer ?
#
loop_
_entity_poly.entity_id
_entity_poly.type
_entity_poly.pdbx_seq_one_letter_code
_entity_poly.pdbx_strand_id
1 'polypeptide(L)'
;MKRSAFLVLFLLCASLFLVNTAYAQKMETATGKVVGIDSEGKGIAITTGEGKTAMLVGAIVSPDTVVEVKGKKANLSDINVGDKVTIKYEKSTDLYAKKIMKR
;
A
#
# COMPACT_ATOMS: atom_id res chain seq x y z
N MET A 1 8.90 11.30 53.73
CA MET A 1 9.64 11.36 52.45
C MET A 1 9.13 10.30 51.44
N LYS A 2 7.84 10.31 51.04
CA LYS A 2 7.29 9.28 50.13
C LYS A 2 6.25 9.78 49.10
N ARG A 3 5.97 11.09 49.03
CA ARG A 3 4.99 11.66 48.09
C ARG A 3 5.61 12.11 46.76
N SER A 4 6.88 12.53 46.77
CA SER A 4 7.57 13.01 45.56
C SER A 4 7.99 11.91 44.59
N ALA A 5 8.22 10.67 45.07
CA ALA A 5 8.61 9.55 44.21
C ALA A 5 7.45 9.05 43.32
N PHE A 6 6.20 9.15 43.79
CA PHE A 6 5.01 8.74 43.03
C PHE A 6 4.69 9.72 41.89
N LEU A 7 4.92 11.02 42.11
CA LEU A 7 4.68 12.07 41.11
C LEU A 7 5.70 12.02 39.95
N VAL A 8 6.96 11.70 40.24
CA VAL A 8 8.01 11.55 39.22
C VAL A 8 7.81 10.27 38.39
N LEU A 9 7.35 9.17 39.01
CA LEU A 9 7.07 7.92 38.29
C LEU A 9 5.85 8.05 37.35
N PHE A 10 4.84 8.83 37.73
CA PHE A 10 3.67 9.10 36.88
C PHE A 10 3.99 10.00 35.68
N LEU A 11 4.89 10.99 35.86
CA LEU A 11 5.40 11.84 34.78
C LEU A 11 6.30 11.09 33.79
N LEU A 12 7.10 10.13 34.26
CA LEU A 12 7.91 9.27 33.37
C LEU A 12 7.04 8.36 32.50
N CYS A 13 5.98 7.75 33.06
CA CYS A 13 5.05 6.92 32.30
C CYS A 13 4.26 7.71 31.24
N ALA A 14 3.87 8.97 31.52
CA ALA A 14 3.15 9.80 30.57
C ALA A 14 3.99 10.17 29.33
N SER A 15 5.32 10.25 29.48
CA SER A 15 6.24 10.56 28.37
C SER A 15 6.45 9.40 27.39
N LEU A 16 6.19 8.15 27.80
CA LEU A 16 6.34 6.96 26.95
C LEU A 16 5.11 6.67 26.07
N PHE A 17 3.99 7.38 26.27
CA PHE A 17 2.76 7.15 25.51
C PHE A 17 2.54 8.10 24.32
N LEU A 18 3.39 9.11 24.12
CA LEU A 18 3.16 10.18 23.14
C LEU A 18 3.84 10.01 21.78
N VAL A 19 4.58 8.92 21.55
CA VAL A 19 5.29 8.70 20.27
C VAL A 19 4.64 7.58 19.47
N ASN A 20 3.32 7.57 19.39
CA ASN A 20 2.62 6.80 18.36
C ASN A 20 2.08 7.81 17.35
N THR A 21 2.98 8.37 16.54
CA THR A 21 2.56 9.06 15.32
C THR A 21 1.95 8.00 14.43
N ALA A 22 0.63 7.86 14.49
CA ALA A 22 -0.12 7.16 13.47
C ALA A 22 0.17 7.87 12.15
N TYR A 23 1.13 7.34 11.40
CA TYR A 23 1.33 7.71 10.01
C TYR A 23 0.00 7.43 9.33
N ALA A 24 -0.77 8.48 9.03
CA ALA A 24 -1.99 8.33 8.27
C ALA A 24 -1.60 7.85 6.87
N GLN A 25 -1.66 6.53 6.67
CA GLN A 25 -1.41 5.87 5.39
C GLN A 25 -2.35 6.49 4.36
N LYS A 26 -1.81 7.25 3.40
CA LYS A 26 -2.63 7.88 2.38
C LYS A 26 -3.09 6.79 1.41
N MET A 27 -4.38 6.48 1.43
CA MET A 27 -4.99 5.60 0.43
C MET A 27 -5.02 6.32 -0.93
N GLU A 28 -4.55 5.64 -1.97
CA GLU A 28 -4.72 6.06 -3.36
C GLU A 28 -5.45 4.97 -4.16
N THR A 29 -5.95 5.35 -5.33
CA THR A 29 -6.58 4.43 -6.28
C THR A 29 -5.90 4.53 -7.64
N ALA A 30 -5.76 3.40 -8.31
CA ALA A 30 -5.26 3.32 -9.67
C ALA A 30 -6.18 2.41 -10.49
N THR A 31 -6.68 2.91 -11.62
CA THR A 31 -7.51 2.13 -12.56
C THR A 31 -6.73 1.93 -13.84
N GLY A 32 -6.63 0.68 -14.28
CA GLY A 32 -5.79 0.31 -15.41
C GLY A 32 -6.06 -1.08 -15.95
N LYS A 33 -5.33 -1.46 -17.00
CA LYS A 33 -5.35 -2.82 -17.54
C LYS A 33 -4.29 -3.67 -16.87
N VAL A 34 -4.62 -4.89 -16.49
CA VAL A 34 -3.67 -5.86 -15.95
C VAL A 34 -2.67 -6.24 -17.04
N VAL A 35 -1.38 -6.12 -16.73
CA VAL A 35 -0.28 -6.50 -17.64
C VAL A 35 0.54 -7.67 -17.11
N GLY A 36 0.38 -8.00 -15.83
CA GLY A 36 1.04 -9.15 -15.21
C GLY A 36 0.43 -9.48 -13.86
N ILE A 37 0.43 -10.76 -13.56
CA ILE A 37 0.10 -11.32 -12.24
C ILE A 37 1.27 -12.23 -11.89
N ASP A 38 1.76 -12.10 -10.68
CA ASP A 38 2.81 -12.97 -10.15
C ASP A 38 2.32 -14.42 -10.09
N SER A 39 3.18 -15.39 -10.43
CA SER A 39 2.79 -16.80 -10.51
C SER A 39 2.39 -17.41 -9.17
N GLU A 40 2.82 -16.81 -8.06
CA GLU A 40 2.42 -17.21 -6.71
C GLU A 40 1.18 -16.43 -6.21
N GLY A 41 0.63 -15.53 -7.04
CA GLY A 41 -0.52 -14.70 -6.69
C GLY A 41 -0.21 -13.61 -5.66
N LYS A 42 1.07 -13.25 -5.48
CA LYS A 42 1.51 -12.27 -4.47
C LYS A 42 1.65 -10.85 -5.01
N GLY A 43 1.39 -10.64 -6.29
CA GLY A 43 1.54 -9.35 -6.92
C GLY A 43 0.71 -9.21 -8.19
N ILE A 44 0.31 -7.98 -8.47
CA ILE A 44 -0.40 -7.59 -9.68
C ILE A 44 0.19 -6.28 -10.22
N ALA A 45 0.31 -6.20 -11.53
CA ALA A 45 0.77 -5.00 -12.22
C ALA A 45 -0.28 -4.54 -13.22
N ILE A 46 -0.57 -3.23 -13.21
CA ILE A 46 -1.49 -2.58 -14.14
C ILE A 46 -0.80 -1.44 -14.87
N THR A 47 -1.24 -1.17 -16.09
CA THR A 47 -0.92 0.08 -16.79
C THR A 47 -2.08 1.05 -16.65
N THR A 48 -1.81 2.25 -16.13
CA THR A 48 -2.76 3.37 -16.05
C THR A 48 -2.48 4.37 -17.16
N GLY A 49 -3.50 5.08 -17.66
CA GLY A 49 -3.35 6.01 -18.79
C GLY A 49 -3.16 5.30 -20.15
N GLU A 50 -2.86 6.08 -21.20
CA GLU A 50 -2.70 5.58 -22.57
C GLU A 50 -1.54 6.28 -23.29
N GLY A 51 -0.87 5.58 -24.21
CA GLY A 51 0.22 6.14 -25.00
C GLY A 51 1.39 6.66 -24.15
N LYS A 52 1.73 7.95 -24.29
CA LYS A 52 2.88 8.58 -23.62
C LYS A 52 2.66 8.86 -22.12
N THR A 53 1.43 8.80 -21.63
CA THR A 53 1.09 8.99 -20.21
C THR A 53 0.92 7.67 -19.48
N ALA A 54 1.16 6.54 -20.18
CA ALA A 54 1.07 5.21 -19.59
C ALA A 54 2.06 5.05 -18.44
N MET A 55 1.55 4.68 -17.26
CA MET A 55 2.37 4.39 -16.08
C MET A 55 2.12 2.97 -15.61
N LEU A 56 3.19 2.28 -15.22
CA LEU A 56 3.10 0.96 -14.60
C LEU A 56 2.91 1.13 -13.09
N VAL A 57 1.83 0.55 -12.55
CA VAL A 57 1.55 0.50 -11.11
C VAL A 57 1.58 -0.96 -10.68
N GLY A 58 2.53 -1.30 -9.81
CA GLY A 58 2.63 -2.60 -9.16
C GLY A 58 2.05 -2.55 -7.75
N ALA A 59 1.33 -3.58 -7.35
CA ALA A 59 0.81 -3.76 -6.01
C ALA A 59 1.12 -5.16 -5.48
N ILE A 60 1.46 -5.24 -4.20
CA ILE A 60 1.63 -6.50 -3.47
C ILE A 60 0.23 -6.96 -3.03
N VAL A 61 -0.03 -8.26 -3.19
CA VAL A 61 -1.26 -8.90 -2.73
C VAL A 61 -0.93 -9.73 -1.50
N SER A 62 -1.55 -9.38 -0.39
CA SER A 62 -1.41 -10.02 0.92
C SER A 62 -2.68 -10.81 1.28
N PRO A 63 -2.64 -11.73 2.28
CA PRO A 63 -3.81 -12.52 2.67
C PRO A 63 -5.03 -11.71 3.15
N ASP A 64 -4.83 -10.47 3.60
CA ASP A 64 -5.85 -9.51 4.00
C ASP A 64 -6.36 -8.63 2.85
N THR A 65 -5.76 -8.74 1.65
CA THR A 65 -6.24 -8.05 0.46
C THR A 65 -7.61 -8.61 0.06
N VAL A 66 -8.62 -7.75 0.04
CA VAL A 66 -9.96 -8.10 -0.43
C VAL A 66 -9.99 -8.00 -1.95
N VAL A 67 -10.34 -9.10 -2.62
CA VAL A 67 -10.54 -9.14 -4.07
C VAL A 67 -12.03 -9.28 -4.37
N GLU A 68 -12.54 -8.45 -5.28
CA GLU A 68 -13.93 -8.49 -5.73
C GLU A 68 -14.03 -8.49 -7.25
N VAL A 69 -14.87 -9.38 -7.78
CA VAL A 69 -15.24 -9.43 -9.20
C VAL A 69 -16.75 -9.26 -9.29
N LYS A 70 -17.19 -8.20 -9.98
CA LYS A 70 -18.62 -7.86 -10.16
C LYS A 70 -19.38 -7.75 -8.81
N GLY A 71 -18.73 -7.17 -7.79
CA GLY A 71 -19.31 -6.93 -6.46
C GLY A 71 -19.41 -8.18 -5.58
N LYS A 72 -18.76 -9.29 -5.95
CA LYS A 72 -18.70 -10.51 -5.14
C LYS A 72 -17.25 -10.76 -4.73
N LYS A 73 -17.07 -11.22 -3.49
CA LYS A 73 -15.77 -11.72 -3.02
C LYS A 73 -15.24 -12.79 -3.97
N ALA A 74 -14.01 -12.63 -4.41
CA ALA A 74 -13.34 -13.46 -5.39
C ALA A 74 -11.87 -13.69 -4.99
N ASN A 75 -11.12 -14.40 -5.83
CA ASN A 75 -9.69 -14.60 -5.67
C ASN A 75 -8.92 -13.85 -6.76
N LEU A 76 -7.63 -13.61 -6.54
CA LEU A 76 -6.77 -13.00 -7.57
C LEU A 76 -6.69 -13.86 -8.85
N SER A 77 -6.82 -15.18 -8.72
CA SER A 77 -6.86 -16.12 -9.86
C SER A 77 -8.06 -15.92 -10.80
N ASP A 78 -9.09 -15.19 -10.36
CA ASP A 78 -10.26 -14.88 -11.18
C ASP A 78 -10.04 -13.64 -12.08
N ILE A 79 -8.88 -12.98 -11.93
CA ILE A 79 -8.45 -11.82 -12.72
C ILE A 79 -7.40 -12.29 -13.74
N ASN A 80 -7.52 -11.83 -14.97
CA ASN A 80 -6.61 -12.20 -16.06
C ASN A 80 -5.85 -10.98 -16.61
N VAL A 81 -4.72 -11.25 -17.27
CA VAL A 81 -4.01 -10.23 -18.06
C VAL A 81 -4.97 -9.68 -19.13
N GLY A 82 -5.03 -8.35 -19.24
CA GLY A 82 -5.93 -7.63 -20.13
C GLY A 82 -7.19 -7.09 -19.44
N ASP A 83 -7.57 -7.64 -18.27
CA ASP A 83 -8.73 -7.17 -17.53
C ASP A 83 -8.53 -5.73 -17.05
N LYS A 84 -9.62 -4.97 -17.01
CA LYS A 84 -9.62 -3.62 -16.42
C LYS A 84 -9.98 -3.72 -14.95
N VAL A 85 -9.07 -3.27 -14.08
CA VAL A 85 -9.23 -3.33 -12.62
C VAL A 85 -8.97 -1.97 -11.98
N THR A 86 -9.48 -1.79 -10.77
CA THR A 86 -9.15 -0.66 -9.89
C THR A 86 -8.48 -1.21 -8.65
N ILE A 87 -7.26 -0.77 -8.37
CA ILE A 87 -6.52 -1.12 -7.15
C ILE A 87 -6.64 0.05 -6.19
N LYS A 88 -7.06 -0.22 -4.95
CA LYS A 88 -6.97 0.72 -3.84
C LYS A 88 -5.81 0.28 -2.97
N TYR A 89 -4.81 1.13 -2.79
CA TYR A 89 -3.58 0.78 -2.10
C TYR A 89 -3.14 1.90 -1.16
N GLU A 90 -2.42 1.52 -0.13
CA GLU A 90 -1.69 2.45 0.73
C GLU A 90 -0.46 2.93 -0.02
N LYS A 91 -0.36 4.24 -0.24
CA LYS A 91 0.85 4.81 -0.84
C LYS A 91 1.91 4.93 0.24
N SER A 92 2.87 4.00 0.22
CA SER A 92 4.14 4.21 0.89
C SER A 92 5.08 5.04 0.00
N THR A 93 6.03 5.75 0.62
CA THR A 93 6.75 6.88 0.02
C THR A 93 7.91 6.55 -0.91
N ASP A 94 8.20 5.29 -1.24
CA ASP A 94 9.53 4.98 -1.75
C ASP A 94 9.57 4.69 -3.25
N LEU A 95 10.00 5.69 -4.04
CA LEU A 95 10.88 5.49 -5.21
C LEU A 95 11.71 6.74 -5.51
N TYR A 96 13.02 6.68 -5.23
CA TYR A 96 14.01 7.67 -5.64
C TYR A 96 14.94 7.10 -6.70
N ALA A 97 14.78 7.52 -7.95
CA ALA A 97 15.72 7.19 -9.01
C ALA A 97 17.03 7.96 -8.82
N LYS A 98 18.12 7.28 -8.48
CA LYS A 98 19.45 7.90 -8.29
C LYS A 98 20.13 8.32 -9.60
N LYS A 99 19.81 7.67 -10.73
CA LYS A 99 20.34 8.01 -12.06
C LYS A 99 19.52 7.29 -13.14
N ILE A 100 19.13 7.99 -14.20
CA ILE A 100 18.52 7.40 -15.40
C ILE A 100 19.39 7.77 -16.59
N MET A 101 19.84 6.77 -17.36
CA MET A 101 20.67 6.96 -18.54
C MET A 101 19.95 6.41 -19.77
N LYS A 102 19.98 7.19 -20.85
CA LYS A 102 19.45 6.82 -22.16
C LYS A 102 20.61 6.77 -23.16
N ARG A 103 20.67 5.70 -23.96
CA ARG A 103 21.55 5.61 -25.14
C ARG A 103 20.95 6.37 -26.32
#